data_AF-A0A7S1JN64-F1
#
_entry.id   AF-A0A7S1JN64-F1
#
_cell.length_a   1.000
_cell.length_b   1.000
_cell.length_c   1.000
_cell.angle_alpha   90.00
_cell.angle_beta   90.00
_cell.angle_gamma   90.00
#
_symmetry.space_group_name_H-M   'P 1'
#
loop_
_entity.id
_entity.type
_entity.pdbx_description
1 polymer ?
#
loop_
_entity_poly.entity_id
_entity_poly.type
_entity_poly.pdbx_seq_one_letter_code
_entity_poly.pdbx_strand_id
1 'polypeptide(L)'
;VHFSDDSCLQLFQHGNGEVRAIRDEPDFRLEVDPPLLAGHLYRQHRQPHDPPVREGIIYSTANAGWVSAAYGLYTHASVSSFAKFIVLDHFRETHQTNRTSITLNRYVGGDRLDDLLTESPHTPVAGCTTTVSCGGDRWLVLTDSNHNFVARIQIQQAGNNDVDVRVVTTEAAVCRSGAFKHRFPVTTQLARMVLRAVAPYVFDGQV
;
A
#
# COMPACT_ATOMS: atom_id res chain seq x y z
N VAL A 1 -12.25 12.09 4.76
CA VAL A 1 -11.31 11.54 5.74
C VAL A 1 -10.62 12.70 6.41
N HIS A 2 -10.89 12.93 7.69
CA HIS A 2 -10.19 13.95 8.48
C HIS A 2 -8.98 13.30 9.16
N PHE A 3 -7.82 13.95 9.06
CA PHE A 3 -6.57 13.51 9.66
C PHE A 3 -6.27 14.33 10.92
N SER A 4 -5.33 13.85 11.75
CA SER A 4 -5.02 14.44 13.06
C SER A 4 -4.25 15.78 12.99
N ASP A 5 -3.76 16.15 11.81
CA ASP A 5 -3.06 17.40 11.53
C ASP A 5 -4.00 18.45 10.89
N ASP A 6 -5.30 18.31 11.12
CA ASP A 6 -6.39 19.12 10.54
C ASP A 6 -6.52 19.04 9.00
N SER A 7 -5.68 18.24 8.32
CA SER A 7 -5.84 17.98 6.89
C SER A 7 -7.05 17.06 6.63
N CYS A 8 -7.67 17.19 5.46
CA CYS A 8 -8.82 16.37 5.09
C CYS A 8 -8.84 16.04 3.59
N LEU A 9 -9.19 14.80 3.26
CA LEU A 9 -9.55 14.39 1.90
C LEU A 9 -11.07 14.24 1.79
N GLN A 10 -11.71 14.88 0.82
CA GLN A 10 -13.16 14.78 0.60
C GLN A 10 -13.47 14.37 -0.83
N LEU A 11 -14.39 13.42 -1.02
CA LEU A 11 -14.83 13.03 -2.36
C LEU A 11 -16.12 13.77 -2.71
N PHE A 12 -16.10 14.52 -3.80
CA PHE A 12 -17.23 15.29 -4.31
C PHE A 12 -17.71 14.69 -5.62
N GLN A 13 -19.02 14.42 -5.71
CA GLN A 13 -19.68 14.16 -6.99
C GLN A 13 -20.02 15.48 -7.66
N HIS A 14 -19.58 15.66 -8.90
CA HIS A 14 -19.91 16.79 -9.75
C HIS A 14 -21.09 16.43 -10.67
N GLY A 15 -21.87 17.42 -11.10
CA GLY A 15 -23.17 17.22 -11.78
C GLY A 15 -23.14 16.45 -13.11
N ASN A 16 -21.96 16.13 -13.63
CA ASN A 16 -21.72 15.33 -14.83
C ASN A 16 -21.24 13.89 -14.54
N GLY A 17 -21.29 13.44 -13.27
CA GLY A 17 -20.82 12.11 -12.87
C GLY A 17 -19.31 12.02 -12.57
N GLU A 18 -18.58 13.15 -12.65
CA GLU A 18 -17.18 13.20 -12.22
C GLU A 18 -17.05 13.12 -10.70
N VAL A 19 -16.01 12.45 -10.22
CA VAL A 19 -15.64 12.44 -8.79
C VAL A 19 -14.30 13.17 -8.62
N ARG A 20 -14.23 14.05 -7.62
CA ARG A 20 -13.02 14.84 -7.32
C ARG A 20 -12.64 14.74 -5.84
N ALA A 21 -11.35 14.77 -5.55
CA ALA A 21 -10.79 14.78 -4.20
C ALA A 21 -10.67 16.18 -3.57
N ILE A 22 -10.66 17.23 -4.41
CA ILE A 22 -10.72 18.63 -4.00
C ILE A 22 -11.78 19.31 -4.86
N ARG A 23 -12.68 20.06 -4.23
CA ARG A 23 -13.76 20.77 -4.91
C ARG A 23 -13.18 21.85 -5.82
N ASP A 24 -13.64 21.90 -7.06
CA ASP A 24 -13.29 22.92 -8.07
C ASP A 24 -11.85 22.92 -8.63
N GLU A 25 -11.04 21.88 -8.36
CA GLU A 25 -9.70 21.74 -8.95
C GLU A 25 -9.61 20.57 -9.97
N PRO A 26 -9.35 20.82 -11.26
CA PRO A 26 -9.33 19.79 -12.29
C PRO A 26 -8.16 18.80 -12.13
N ASP A 27 -7.07 19.22 -11.50
CA ASP A 27 -5.85 18.43 -11.30
C ASP A 27 -6.02 17.32 -10.25
N PHE A 28 -7.15 17.31 -9.53
CA PHE A 28 -7.54 16.33 -8.50
C PHE A 28 -8.71 15.45 -8.93
N ARG A 29 -8.90 15.30 -10.25
CA ARG A 29 -9.91 14.43 -10.84
C ARG A 29 -9.58 12.96 -10.59
N LEU A 30 -10.60 12.20 -10.21
CA LEU A 30 -10.55 10.74 -10.16
C LEU A 30 -11.24 10.18 -11.41
N GLU A 31 -10.55 9.32 -12.15
CA GLU A 31 -11.17 8.50 -13.18
C GLU A 31 -11.70 7.23 -12.51
N VAL A 32 -13.00 7.20 -12.22
CA VAL A 32 -13.68 6.04 -11.64
C VAL A 32 -14.05 5.08 -12.75
N ASP A 33 -13.74 3.80 -12.54
CA ASP A 33 -13.89 2.73 -13.51
C ASP A 33 -13.20 3.00 -14.86
N PRO A 34 -11.88 3.32 -14.84
CA PRO A 34 -11.14 3.61 -16.05
C PRO A 34 -11.12 2.39 -16.99
N PRO A 35 -11.03 2.59 -18.31
CA PRO A 35 -10.81 1.49 -19.23
C PRO A 35 -9.43 0.86 -18.95
N LEU A 36 -9.44 -0.43 -18.61
CA LEU A 36 -8.25 -1.24 -18.38
C LEU A 36 -8.06 -2.24 -19.52
N LEU A 37 -6.80 -2.49 -19.89
CA LEU A 37 -6.45 -3.45 -20.93
C LEU A 37 -6.99 -4.85 -20.62
N ALA A 38 -7.21 -5.64 -21.67
CA ALA A 38 -7.58 -7.04 -21.52
C ALA A 38 -6.47 -7.79 -20.76
N GLY A 39 -6.85 -8.63 -19.80
CA GLY A 39 -5.90 -9.33 -18.94
C GLY A 39 -5.38 -8.54 -17.73
N HIS A 40 -5.76 -7.27 -17.57
CA HIS A 40 -5.38 -6.50 -16.37
C HIS A 40 -6.02 -7.08 -15.11
N LEU A 41 -5.24 -7.31 -14.04
CA LEU A 41 -5.69 -7.95 -12.80
C LEU A 41 -6.93 -7.28 -12.19
N TYR A 42 -6.93 -5.96 -12.08
CA TYR A 42 -8.07 -5.22 -11.52
C TYR A 42 -9.32 -5.27 -12.40
N ARG A 43 -9.17 -5.50 -13.72
CA ARG A 43 -10.31 -5.72 -14.61
C ARG A 43 -10.89 -7.12 -14.40
N GLN A 44 -10.03 -8.12 -14.24
CA GLN A 44 -10.45 -9.51 -14.00
C GLN A 44 -11.21 -9.67 -12.67
N HIS A 45 -10.83 -8.89 -11.66
CA HIS A 45 -11.41 -8.95 -10.33
C HIS A 45 -12.30 -7.75 -9.97
N ARG A 46 -12.75 -6.98 -10.97
CA ARG A 46 -13.55 -5.78 -10.78
C ARG A 46 -14.81 -6.06 -9.96
N GLN A 47 -15.03 -5.26 -8.92
CA GLN A 47 -16.28 -5.24 -8.15
C GLN A 47 -17.18 -4.08 -8.63
N PRO A 48 -18.44 -4.33 -9.04
CA PRO A 48 -19.30 -3.26 -9.57
C PRO A 48 -19.58 -2.09 -8.61
N HIS A 49 -19.60 -2.34 -7.31
CA HIS A 49 -19.87 -1.34 -6.28
C HIS A 49 -18.60 -0.72 -5.67
N ASP A 50 -17.43 -1.18 -6.09
CA ASP A 50 -16.12 -0.67 -5.65
C ASP A 50 -15.15 -0.76 -6.84
N PRO A 51 -15.43 -0.03 -7.95
CA PRO A 51 -14.67 -0.19 -9.19
C PRO A 51 -13.26 0.41 -9.07
N PRO A 52 -12.31 0.01 -9.94
CA PRO A 52 -10.97 0.59 -10.02
C PRO A 52 -11.00 2.12 -10.15
N VAL A 53 -9.96 2.78 -9.66
CA VAL A 53 -9.81 4.24 -9.74
C VAL A 53 -8.44 4.57 -10.29
N ARG A 54 -8.37 5.51 -11.25
CA ARG A 54 -7.10 6.08 -11.71
C ARG A 54 -7.00 7.54 -11.30
N GLU A 55 -5.85 7.91 -10.75
CA GLU A 55 -5.63 9.21 -10.14
C GLU A 55 -4.13 9.53 -10.05
N GLY A 56 -3.78 10.79 -9.83
CA GLY A 56 -2.40 11.25 -9.68
C GLY A 56 -2.29 12.25 -8.54
N ILE A 57 -2.68 11.87 -7.34
CA ILE A 57 -2.75 12.70 -6.13
C ILE A 57 -1.80 12.06 -5.11
N ILE A 58 -0.88 12.87 -4.60
CA ILE A 58 0.09 12.45 -3.59
C ILE A 58 0.16 13.48 -2.47
N TYR A 59 0.55 13.08 -1.27
CA TYR A 59 0.81 14.04 -0.20
C TYR A 59 2.22 14.64 -0.36
N SER A 60 2.33 15.97 -0.32
CA SER A 60 3.60 16.69 -0.34
C SER A 60 3.90 17.30 1.03
N THR A 61 5.01 16.87 1.64
CA THR A 61 5.50 17.46 2.89
C THR A 61 5.99 18.90 2.70
N ALA A 62 6.50 19.25 1.52
CA ALA A 62 6.97 20.61 1.23
C ALA A 62 5.82 21.64 1.23
N ASN A 63 4.64 21.22 0.75
CA ASN A 63 3.45 22.07 0.68
C ASN A 63 2.45 21.79 1.82
N ALA A 64 2.78 20.85 2.71
CA ALA A 64 1.88 20.35 3.76
C ALA A 64 0.45 20.06 3.24
N GLY A 65 0.36 19.39 2.09
CA GLY A 65 -0.92 19.22 1.40
C GLY A 65 -0.88 18.26 0.22
N TRP A 66 -2.06 17.95 -0.30
CA TRP A 66 -2.23 17.11 -1.48
C TRP A 66 -1.83 17.86 -2.74
N VAL A 67 -1.08 17.22 -3.62
CA VAL A 67 -0.65 17.78 -4.90
C VAL A 67 -0.94 16.80 -6.03
N SER A 68 -1.11 17.33 -7.24
CA SER A 68 -1.22 16.52 -8.44
C SER A 68 0.17 16.08 -8.92
N ALA A 69 0.38 14.78 -9.06
CA ALA A 69 1.59 14.16 -9.59
C ALA A 69 1.64 14.35 -11.11
N ALA A 70 2.58 15.18 -11.57
CA ALA A 70 2.68 15.61 -12.97
C ALA A 70 2.96 14.48 -13.99
N TYR A 71 3.44 13.30 -13.58
CA TYR A 71 3.98 12.28 -14.50
C TYR A 71 3.63 10.82 -14.19
N GLY A 72 2.70 10.54 -13.29
CA GLY A 72 2.36 9.16 -12.95
C GLY A 72 0.95 9.02 -12.41
N LEU A 73 0.07 8.44 -13.23
CA LEU A 73 -1.26 8.06 -12.76
C LEU A 73 -1.19 6.68 -12.10
N TYR A 74 -1.52 6.65 -10.81
CA TYR A 74 -1.74 5.43 -10.06
C TYR A 74 -3.10 4.85 -10.44
N THR A 75 -3.13 3.55 -10.74
CA THR A 75 -4.40 2.83 -10.85
C THR A 75 -4.56 1.99 -9.59
N HIS A 76 -5.62 2.24 -8.84
CA HIS A 76 -6.02 1.50 -7.65
C HIS A 76 -6.99 0.41 -8.03
N ALA A 77 -6.92 -0.73 -7.33
CA ALA A 77 -7.85 -1.84 -7.56
C ALA A 77 -9.31 -1.48 -7.29
N SER A 78 -9.54 -0.50 -6.41
CA SER A 78 -10.87 0.05 -6.15
C SER A 78 -10.88 1.44 -5.51
N VAL A 79 -12.07 2.05 -5.40
CA VAL A 79 -12.32 3.27 -4.62
C VAL A 79 -11.89 3.08 -3.16
N SER A 80 -12.21 1.94 -2.56
CA SER A 80 -11.80 1.63 -1.19
C SER A 80 -10.28 1.48 -1.06
N SER A 81 -9.62 0.89 -2.07
CA SER A 81 -8.16 0.81 -2.11
C SER A 81 -7.52 2.19 -2.22
N PHE A 82 -8.07 3.08 -3.06
CA PHE A 82 -7.64 4.48 -3.15
C PHE A 82 -7.79 5.21 -1.81
N ALA A 83 -8.95 5.11 -1.15
CA ALA A 83 -9.18 5.78 0.13
C ALA A 83 -8.17 5.31 1.21
N LYS A 84 -7.89 4.01 1.28
CA LYS A 84 -6.87 3.44 2.18
C LYS A 84 -5.46 3.90 1.80
N PHE A 85 -5.15 3.95 0.51
CA PHE A 85 -3.86 4.42 0.01
C PHE A 85 -3.58 5.84 0.49
N ILE A 86 -4.53 6.77 0.32
CA ILE A 86 -4.40 8.15 0.79
C ILE A 86 -4.05 8.19 2.28
N VAL A 87 -4.74 7.43 3.13
CA VAL A 87 -4.44 7.39 4.56
C VAL A 87 -3.01 6.89 4.82
N LEU A 88 -2.60 5.84 4.12
CA LEU A 88 -1.28 5.23 4.28
C LEU A 88 -0.14 6.04 3.66
N ASP A 89 -0.43 6.85 2.63
CA ASP A 89 0.48 7.77 1.96
C ASP A 89 0.74 8.99 2.85
N HIS A 90 -0.33 9.63 3.36
CA HIS A 90 -0.23 10.70 4.36
C HIS A 90 0.57 10.24 5.59
N PHE A 91 0.26 9.06 6.13
CA PHE A 91 1.00 8.50 7.26
C PHE A 91 2.49 8.29 6.94
N ARG A 92 2.82 7.81 5.72
CA ARG A 92 4.21 7.59 5.29
C ARG A 92 5.01 8.88 5.33
N GLU A 93 4.40 9.96 4.88
CA GLU A 93 5.06 11.26 4.71
C GLU A 93 5.14 12.07 6.02
N THR A 94 4.19 11.87 6.94
CA THR A 94 4.10 12.65 8.18
C THR A 94 4.70 11.96 9.40
N HIS A 95 4.96 10.64 9.34
CA HIS A 95 5.48 9.89 10.48
C HIS A 95 6.87 9.32 10.22
N GLN A 96 7.73 9.41 11.23
CA GLN A 96 9.01 8.71 11.20
C GLN A 96 8.79 7.20 11.32
N THR A 97 9.23 6.46 10.31
CA THR A 97 9.12 4.99 10.27
C THR A 97 10.49 4.34 10.23
N ASN A 98 10.57 3.09 10.69
CA ASN A 98 11.71 2.21 10.50
C ASN A 98 11.39 1.18 9.42
N ARG A 99 12.38 0.78 8.63
CA ARG A 99 12.18 -0.20 7.57
C ARG A 99 13.34 -1.16 7.40
N THR A 100 13.04 -2.34 6.84
CA THR A 100 13.98 -3.24 6.19
C THR A 100 13.45 -3.58 4.80
N SER A 101 14.33 -3.81 3.84
CA SER A 101 13.97 -4.11 2.46
C SER A 101 14.91 -5.12 1.83
N ILE A 102 14.38 -5.93 0.93
CA ILE A 102 15.17 -6.87 0.13
C ILE A 102 14.49 -7.08 -1.23
N THR A 103 15.30 -7.11 -2.29
CA THR A 103 14.86 -7.52 -3.61
C THR A 103 14.98 -9.04 -3.72
N LEU A 104 13.89 -9.70 -4.09
CA LEU A 104 13.81 -11.15 -4.20
C LEU A 104 13.16 -11.53 -5.51
N ASN A 105 13.56 -12.69 -6.05
CA ASN A 105 12.77 -13.31 -7.09
C ASN A 105 11.41 -13.73 -6.52
N ARG A 106 10.31 -13.38 -7.20
CA ARG A 106 8.94 -13.58 -6.69
C ARG A 106 8.55 -15.05 -6.45
N TYR A 107 9.29 -16.00 -7.03
CA TYR A 107 9.06 -17.43 -6.87
C TYR A 107 9.82 -18.04 -5.67
N VAL A 108 10.65 -17.26 -4.98
CA VAL A 108 11.39 -17.74 -3.81
C VAL A 108 10.45 -18.13 -2.66
N GLY A 109 10.79 -19.20 -1.94
CA GLY A 109 9.97 -19.66 -0.81
C GLY A 109 8.62 -20.26 -1.22
N GLY A 110 8.50 -20.77 -2.44
CA GLY A 110 7.29 -21.46 -2.93
C GLY A 110 6.19 -20.50 -3.34
N ASP A 111 6.51 -19.57 -4.23
CA ASP A 111 5.58 -18.69 -4.96
C ASP A 111 4.72 -17.74 -4.12
N ARG A 112 4.94 -17.67 -2.80
CA ARG A 112 4.13 -16.84 -1.90
C ARG A 112 4.07 -15.36 -2.31
N LEU A 113 5.18 -14.79 -2.81
CA LEU A 113 5.19 -13.41 -3.29
C LEU A 113 4.47 -13.27 -4.63
N ASP A 114 4.58 -14.29 -5.50
CA ASP A 114 3.82 -14.35 -6.75
C ASP A 114 2.32 -14.36 -6.47
N ASP A 115 1.86 -15.29 -5.62
CA ASP A 115 0.45 -15.42 -5.23
C ASP A 115 -0.10 -14.10 -4.67
N LEU A 116 0.62 -13.45 -3.76
CA LEU A 116 0.18 -12.18 -3.16
C LEU A 116 -0.01 -11.06 -4.20
N LEU A 117 0.71 -11.12 -5.33
CA LEU A 117 0.66 -10.15 -6.42
C LEU A 117 -0.34 -10.54 -7.52
N THR A 118 -0.65 -11.82 -7.72
CA THR A 118 -1.53 -12.32 -8.79
C THR A 118 -2.93 -12.70 -8.31
N GLU A 119 -3.12 -12.97 -7.02
CA GLU A 119 -4.43 -13.19 -6.44
C GLU A 119 -5.31 -11.94 -6.55
N SER A 120 -6.63 -12.14 -6.39
CA SER A 120 -7.58 -11.04 -6.40
C SER A 120 -7.18 -9.96 -5.39
N PRO A 121 -7.16 -8.68 -5.79
CA PRO A 121 -6.83 -7.60 -4.87
C PRO A 121 -7.84 -7.49 -3.70
N HIS A 122 -9.05 -8.04 -3.87
CA HIS A 122 -10.11 -8.02 -2.86
C HIS A 122 -10.08 -9.21 -1.90
N THR A 123 -9.24 -10.22 -2.16
CA THR A 123 -9.09 -11.37 -1.25
C THR A 123 -8.38 -10.91 0.04
N PRO A 124 -8.97 -11.15 1.22
CA PRO A 124 -8.30 -10.91 2.49
C PRO A 124 -7.06 -11.80 2.63
N VAL A 125 -5.96 -11.23 3.15
CA VAL A 125 -4.73 -11.97 3.41
C VAL A 125 -4.66 -12.28 4.90
N ALA A 126 -4.55 -13.57 5.26
CA ALA A 126 -4.44 -13.99 6.65
C ALA A 126 -3.26 -13.30 7.37
N GLY A 127 -3.50 -12.79 8.58
CA GLY A 127 -2.54 -12.00 9.34
C GLY A 127 -2.47 -10.52 8.96
N CYS A 128 -3.32 -10.06 8.04
CA CYS A 128 -3.46 -8.65 7.68
C CYS A 128 -4.82 -8.12 8.10
N THR A 129 -4.87 -6.85 8.50
CA THR A 129 -6.08 -6.15 8.90
C THR A 129 -6.76 -5.52 7.69
N THR A 130 -5.96 -5.04 6.73
CA THR A 130 -6.42 -4.64 5.41
C THR A 130 -5.30 -4.77 4.38
N THR A 131 -5.70 -4.81 3.11
CA THR A 131 -4.81 -4.74 1.96
C THR A 131 -5.12 -3.50 1.12
N VAL A 132 -4.10 -3.03 0.39
CA VAL A 132 -4.19 -1.98 -0.63
C VAL A 132 -3.46 -2.45 -1.86
N SER A 133 -4.05 -2.25 -3.04
CA SER A 133 -3.43 -2.58 -4.33
C SER A 133 -3.45 -1.38 -5.25
N CYS A 134 -2.27 -0.98 -5.72
CA CYS A 134 -2.06 0.20 -6.54
C CYS A 134 -0.93 -0.06 -7.54
N GLY A 135 -1.17 0.13 -8.84
CA GLY A 135 -0.12 0.06 -9.86
C GLY A 135 0.63 -1.27 -9.98
N GLY A 136 0.04 -2.38 -9.54
CA GLY A 136 0.72 -3.68 -9.44
C GLY A 136 1.42 -3.92 -8.09
N ASP A 137 1.51 -2.91 -7.23
CA ASP A 137 2.00 -3.04 -5.87
C ASP A 137 0.93 -3.61 -4.94
N ARG A 138 1.39 -4.31 -3.90
CA ARG A 138 0.56 -4.89 -2.86
C ARG A 138 1.03 -4.44 -1.49
N TRP A 139 0.17 -3.75 -0.75
CA TRP A 139 0.46 -3.31 0.62
C TRP A 139 -0.41 -4.11 1.58
N LEU A 140 0.22 -4.68 2.60
CA LEU A 140 -0.39 -5.59 3.57
C LEU A 140 -0.24 -4.97 4.96
N VAL A 141 -1.33 -4.44 5.51
CA VAL A 141 -1.33 -3.80 6.84
C VAL A 141 -1.46 -4.88 7.91
N LEU A 142 -0.51 -4.92 8.84
CA LEU A 142 -0.37 -5.98 9.84
C LEU A 142 -1.05 -5.65 11.18
N THR A 143 -1.20 -4.37 11.46
CA THR A 143 -1.70 -3.84 12.74
C THR A 143 -3.08 -3.20 12.56
N ASP A 144 -3.92 -3.28 13.59
CA ASP A 144 -5.23 -2.61 13.69
C ASP A 144 -5.20 -1.57 14.82
N SER A 145 -6.36 -1.02 15.16
CA SER A 145 -6.54 -0.08 16.27
C SER A 145 -6.23 -0.64 17.66
N ASN A 146 -6.06 -1.97 17.81
CA ASN A 146 -5.64 -2.57 19.08
C ASN A 146 -4.12 -2.52 19.28
N HIS A 147 -3.37 -2.12 18.25
CA HIS A 147 -1.94 -1.92 18.31
C HIS A 147 -1.63 -0.44 18.51
N ASN A 148 -0.62 -0.13 19.33
CA ASN A 148 -0.16 1.23 19.57
C ASN A 148 0.89 1.70 18.53
N PHE A 149 1.10 0.94 17.46
CA PHE A 149 2.01 1.25 16.37
C PHE A 149 1.42 0.72 15.05
N VAL A 150 1.95 1.22 13.94
CA VAL A 150 1.57 0.79 12.59
C VAL A 150 2.67 -0.08 12.01
N ALA A 151 2.33 -1.25 11.48
CA ALA A 151 3.22 -2.09 10.71
C ALA A 151 2.58 -2.54 9.40
N ARG A 152 3.37 -2.58 8.32
CA ARG A 152 2.94 -3.02 6.99
C ARG A 152 4.07 -3.67 6.20
N ILE A 153 3.68 -4.54 5.26
CA ILE A 153 4.55 -5.06 4.20
C ILE A 153 4.17 -4.37 2.90
N GLN A 154 5.15 -3.93 2.12
CA GLN A 154 4.97 -3.44 0.76
C GLN A 154 5.71 -4.39 -0.19
N ILE A 155 5.01 -4.83 -1.22
CA ILE A 155 5.56 -5.68 -2.28
C ILE A 155 5.40 -4.90 -3.58
N GLN A 156 6.52 -4.54 -4.19
CA GLN A 156 6.59 -3.72 -5.39
C GLN A 156 7.33 -4.48 -6.49
N GLN A 157 6.84 -4.41 -7.74
CA GLN A 157 7.58 -5.00 -8.87
C GLN A 157 8.89 -4.24 -9.11
N ALA A 158 9.99 -4.98 -9.22
CA ALA A 158 11.33 -4.46 -9.53
C ALA A 158 11.80 -4.80 -10.96
N GLY A 159 11.01 -5.58 -11.71
CA GLY A 159 11.33 -6.06 -13.07
C GLY A 159 11.97 -7.45 -13.06
N ASN A 160 12.06 -8.13 -14.22
CA ASN A 160 12.69 -9.45 -14.38
C ASN A 160 12.20 -10.55 -13.40
N ASN A 161 10.91 -10.54 -13.04
CA ASN A 161 10.30 -11.39 -12.00
C ASN A 161 10.75 -11.10 -10.57
N ASP A 162 11.58 -10.08 -10.36
CA ASP A 162 12.00 -9.65 -9.04
C ASP A 162 11.00 -8.64 -8.46
N VAL A 163 10.91 -8.67 -7.14
CA VAL A 163 10.04 -7.83 -6.33
C VAL A 163 10.83 -7.27 -5.16
N ASP A 164 10.61 -6.00 -4.84
CA ASP A 164 11.13 -5.40 -3.63
C ASP A 164 10.13 -5.58 -2.50
N VAL A 165 10.56 -6.29 -1.45
CA VAL A 165 9.77 -6.55 -0.25
C VAL A 165 10.27 -5.63 0.85
N ARG A 166 9.43 -4.67 1.26
CA ARG A 166 9.73 -3.74 2.35
C ARG A 166 8.83 -4.01 3.55
N VAL A 167 9.41 -4.13 4.74
CA VAL A 167 8.67 -4.17 6.01
C VAL A 167 8.89 -2.84 6.71
N VAL A 168 7.80 -2.13 7.01
CA VAL A 168 7.82 -0.78 7.56
C VAL A 168 7.04 -0.76 8.88
N THR A 169 7.56 -0.07 9.89
CA THR A 169 6.94 0.00 11.22
C THR A 169 7.21 1.29 11.99
N THR A 170 6.27 1.67 12.87
CA THR A 170 6.47 2.65 13.94
C THR A 170 6.61 2.03 15.33
N GLU A 171 6.77 0.71 15.43
CA GLU A 171 7.06 0.01 16.68
C GLU A 171 8.27 0.67 17.38
N ALA A 172 8.15 0.91 18.68
CA ALA A 172 9.26 1.44 19.46
C ALA A 172 10.40 0.42 19.50
N ALA A 173 11.61 0.85 19.14
CA ALA A 173 12.76 -0.05 19.12
C ALA A 173 13.10 -0.53 20.54
N VAL A 174 13.10 -1.85 20.76
CA VAL A 174 13.46 -2.43 22.08
C VAL A 174 14.95 -2.31 22.38
N CYS A 175 15.77 -2.12 21.35
CA CYS A 175 17.21 -1.87 21.47
C CYS A 175 17.68 -0.83 20.44
N ARG A 176 18.77 -0.13 20.75
CA ARG A 176 19.29 0.97 19.91
C ARG A 176 19.92 0.49 18.59
N SER A 177 20.46 -0.71 18.56
CA SER A 177 21.21 -1.25 17.43
C SER A 177 20.98 -2.75 17.26
N GLY A 178 21.34 -3.29 16.10
CA GLY A 178 21.13 -4.69 15.74
C GLY A 178 20.20 -4.86 14.54
N ALA A 179 20.00 -6.11 14.13
CA ALA A 179 19.13 -6.45 13.01
C ALA A 179 17.68 -6.02 13.27
N PHE A 180 16.93 -5.75 12.20
CA PHE A 180 15.54 -5.30 12.26
C PHE A 180 14.68 -6.19 13.19
N LYS A 181 14.83 -7.50 13.07
CA LYS A 181 14.12 -8.50 13.90
C LYS A 181 14.34 -8.38 15.40
N HIS A 182 15.49 -7.88 15.82
CA HIS A 182 15.82 -7.71 17.23
C HIS A 182 15.32 -6.37 17.76
N ARG A 183 15.29 -5.34 16.91
CA ARG A 183 14.81 -4.01 17.27
C ARG A 183 13.28 -3.92 17.29
N PHE A 184 12.61 -4.62 16.38
CA PHE A 184 11.16 -4.57 16.17
C PHE A 184 10.54 -5.98 16.18
N PRO A 185 10.57 -6.65 17.34
CA PRO A 185 10.17 -8.05 17.44
C PRO A 185 8.69 -8.30 17.12
N VAL A 186 7.78 -7.39 17.49
CA VAL A 186 6.34 -7.59 17.27
C VAL A 186 6.02 -7.48 15.77
N THR A 187 6.54 -6.45 15.11
CA THR A 187 6.45 -6.28 13.65
C THR A 187 6.99 -7.51 12.93
N THR A 188 8.14 -8.01 13.38
CA THR A 188 8.79 -9.16 12.76
C THR A 188 7.95 -10.43 12.91
N GLN A 189 7.36 -10.65 14.07
CA GLN A 189 6.46 -11.79 14.30
C GLN A 189 5.23 -11.71 13.38
N LEU A 190 4.58 -10.56 13.31
CA LEU A 190 3.42 -10.33 12.44
C LEU A 190 3.79 -10.55 10.97
N ALA A 191 4.89 -9.96 10.51
CA ALA A 191 5.34 -10.08 9.13
C ALA A 191 5.73 -11.52 8.76
N ARG A 192 6.35 -12.27 9.68
CA ARG A 192 6.69 -13.69 9.49
C ARG A 192 5.46 -14.55 9.21
N MET A 193 4.34 -14.29 9.89
CA MET A 193 3.10 -15.04 9.65
C MET A 193 2.58 -14.84 8.22
N VAL A 194 2.71 -13.62 7.68
CA VAL A 194 2.23 -13.27 6.33
C VAL A 194 3.17 -13.76 5.25
N LEU A 195 4.49 -13.56 5.44
CA LEU A 195 5.55 -13.91 4.48
C LEU A 195 5.87 -15.41 4.45
N ARG A 196 5.61 -16.15 5.53
CA ARG A 196 5.84 -17.61 5.62
C ARG A 196 7.29 -17.96 5.25
N ALA A 197 7.47 -18.85 4.28
CA ALA A 197 8.79 -19.32 3.81
C ALA A 197 9.66 -18.22 3.19
N VAL A 198 9.11 -17.05 2.87
CA VAL A 198 9.86 -15.88 2.41
C VAL A 198 10.51 -15.12 3.57
N ALA A 199 9.99 -15.25 4.79
CA ALA A 199 10.44 -14.45 5.92
C ALA A 199 11.93 -14.60 6.29
N PRO A 200 12.56 -15.79 6.19
CA PRO A 200 14.00 -15.93 6.43
C PRO A 200 14.86 -15.07 5.50
N TYR A 201 14.48 -14.92 4.23
CA TYR A 201 15.19 -14.05 3.29
C TYR A 201 15.13 -12.58 3.74
N VAL A 202 13.97 -12.13 4.25
CA VAL A 202 13.75 -10.75 4.68
C VAL A 202 14.43 -10.41 6.00
N PHE A 203 14.47 -11.34 6.96
CA PHE A 203 14.87 -11.04 8.35
C PHE A 203 16.17 -11.71 8.80
N ASP A 204 16.57 -12.80 8.14
CA ASP A 204 17.65 -13.66 8.61
C ASP A 204 18.87 -13.66 7.66
N GLY A 205 18.79 -12.95 6.53
CA GLY A 205 19.90 -12.80 5.59
C GLY A 205 20.19 -14.07 4.78
N GLN A 206 19.19 -14.94 4.63
CA GLN A 206 19.27 -16.08 3.72
C GLN A 206 19.30 -15.56 2.28
N VAL A 207 20.27 -16.00 1.49
CA VAL A 207 20.45 -15.66 0.07
C VAL A 207 20.57 -16.93 -0.75
#